data_AF-A0A353DXZ5-F1
#
_entry.id   AF-A0A353DXZ5-F1
#
_cell.length_a   1.000
_cell.length_b   1.000
_cell.length_c   1.000
_cell.angle_alpha   90.00
_cell.angle_beta   90.00
_cell.angle_gamma   90.00
#
_symmetry.space_group_name_H-M   'P 1'
#
loop_
_entity.id
_entity.type
_entity.pdbx_description
1 polymer ?
#
loop_
_entity_poly.entity_id
_entity_poly.type
_entity_poly.pdbx_seq_one_letter_code
_entity_poly.pdbx_strand_id
1 'polypeptide(L)'
;AWMWYHRVVGQERCPIVDTWWQTETGSIMITPLPGATPTKPGTATLPFFGIQPEVVDDAGKAVPKNTGGKLVVRQPWPSMLRGIWGDPKRFVETYWSEVKGSYFTGDGVRQDKDGYFWIVGRIDDVLNVSGHRIGTAEVESALVSHPKVAEAAVVGRPDEIKGQALVAFVTLKGSVKANASLREELRQHVGKEIGPVAKPDNIRFADALPKTRSGKIMRRLLKQIAAGNTQVQGDTSTLEDISVIAQLSKDEG
;
A
#
# COMPACT_ATOMS: atom_id res chain seq x y z
N ALA A 1 -11.28 -0.05 -7.49
CA ALA A 1 -10.74 -0.81 -8.64
C ALA A 1 -11.35 -2.21 -8.80
N TRP A 2 -11.33 -3.08 -7.77
CA TRP A 2 -11.77 -4.49 -7.86
C TRP A 2 -13.18 -4.68 -8.47
N MET A 3 -14.19 -3.97 -7.95
CA MET A 3 -15.58 -4.09 -8.44
C MET A 3 -15.73 -3.67 -9.90
N TRP A 4 -15.00 -2.64 -10.34
CA TRP A 4 -15.01 -2.23 -11.74
C TRP A 4 -14.42 -3.32 -12.62
N TYR A 5 -13.30 -3.93 -12.21
CA TYR A 5 -12.66 -5.00 -12.97
C TYR A 5 -13.58 -6.22 -13.10
N HIS A 6 -14.26 -6.60 -12.01
CA HIS A 6 -15.23 -7.71 -12.01
C HIS A 6 -16.40 -7.43 -12.95
N ARG A 7 -16.98 -6.23 -12.86
CA ARG A 7 -18.20 -5.85 -13.59
C ARG A 7 -17.95 -5.55 -15.06
N VAL A 8 -16.90 -4.79 -15.36
CA VAL A 8 -16.69 -4.23 -16.70
C VAL A 8 -15.85 -5.19 -17.56
N VAL A 9 -14.72 -5.67 -17.02
CA VAL A 9 -13.84 -6.57 -17.77
C VAL A 9 -14.32 -8.01 -17.66
N GLY A 10 -14.58 -8.47 -16.43
CA GLY A 10 -15.04 -9.83 -16.15
C GLY A 10 -16.51 -10.08 -16.50
N GLN A 11 -17.29 -9.03 -16.78
CA GLN A 11 -18.75 -9.10 -17.00
C GLN A 11 -19.48 -9.91 -15.92
N GLU A 12 -19.00 -9.85 -14.68
CA GLU A 12 -19.49 -10.62 -13.53
C GLU A 12 -19.45 -12.16 -13.70
N ARG A 13 -18.67 -12.67 -14.65
CA ARG A 13 -18.53 -14.11 -14.95
C ARG A 13 -17.19 -14.71 -14.55
N CYS A 14 -16.18 -13.87 -14.31
CA CYS A 14 -14.81 -14.32 -14.04
C CYS A 14 -14.42 -14.06 -12.58
N PRO A 15 -14.01 -15.09 -11.81
CA PRO A 15 -13.39 -14.90 -10.51
C PRO A 15 -12.13 -14.04 -10.63
N ILE A 16 -11.94 -13.09 -9.70
CA ILE A 16 -10.70 -12.32 -9.59
C ILE A 16 -9.78 -12.99 -8.58
N VAL A 17 -8.57 -13.30 -9.01
CA VAL A 17 -7.51 -13.82 -8.15
C VAL A 17 -6.57 -12.70 -7.73
N ASP A 18 -6.81 -12.13 -6.55
CA ASP A 18 -5.90 -11.15 -5.95
C ASP A 18 -4.72 -11.90 -5.32
N THR A 19 -3.56 -11.86 -5.99
CA THR A 19 -2.39 -12.65 -5.64
C THR A 19 -1.37 -11.79 -4.89
N TRP A 20 -1.22 -12.01 -3.59
CA TRP A 20 -0.15 -11.38 -2.82
C TRP A 20 1.09 -12.26 -2.79
N TRP A 21 2.24 -11.66 -3.14
CA TRP A 21 3.57 -12.25 -3.13
C TRP A 21 4.65 -11.17 -3.29
N GLN A 22 5.93 -11.56 -3.19
CA GLN A 22 7.06 -10.65 -3.29
C GLN A 22 8.15 -11.27 -4.18
N THR A 23 9.13 -10.46 -4.61
CA THR A 23 10.30 -10.97 -5.35
C THR A 23 10.98 -12.09 -4.58
N GLU A 24 11.10 -11.90 -3.27
CA GLU A 24 11.74 -12.76 -2.30
C GLU A 24 10.99 -14.08 -2.09
N THR A 25 9.69 -14.13 -2.37
CA THR A 25 8.87 -15.32 -2.15
C THR A 25 8.93 -16.29 -3.32
N GLY A 26 9.29 -15.81 -4.51
CA GLY A 26 9.46 -16.60 -5.73
C GLY A 26 8.16 -17.17 -6.33
N SER A 27 7.09 -17.28 -5.55
CA SER A 27 5.77 -17.73 -5.99
C SER A 27 4.66 -17.05 -5.17
N ILE A 28 3.41 -17.27 -5.60
CA ILE A 28 2.20 -16.74 -4.96
C ILE A 28 2.08 -17.30 -3.53
N MET A 29 1.82 -16.42 -2.56
CA MET A 29 1.81 -16.79 -1.15
C MET A 29 0.40 -16.83 -0.56
N ILE A 30 -0.43 -15.84 -0.89
CA ILE A 30 -1.82 -15.72 -0.41
C ILE A 30 -2.68 -15.34 -1.61
N THR A 31 -3.67 -16.16 -1.93
CA THR A 31 -4.53 -15.96 -3.09
C THR A 31 -5.80 -16.81 -3.01
N PRO A 32 -6.92 -16.38 -3.60
CA PRO A 32 -8.06 -17.28 -3.78
C PRO A 32 -7.76 -18.32 -4.88
N LEU A 33 -8.20 -19.55 -4.65
CA LEU A 33 -8.22 -20.57 -5.69
C LEU A 33 -9.54 -20.47 -6.46
N PRO A 34 -9.53 -20.21 -7.78
CA PRO A 34 -10.76 -20.09 -8.55
C PRO A 34 -11.53 -21.41 -8.49
N GLY A 35 -12.80 -21.35 -8.10
CA GLY A 35 -13.66 -22.52 -7.90
C GLY A 35 -13.64 -23.13 -6.49
N ALA A 36 -12.76 -22.65 -5.59
CA ALA A 36 -12.71 -23.14 -4.20
C ALA A 36 -12.84 -22.03 -3.15
N THR A 37 -12.32 -20.83 -3.41
CA THR A 37 -12.32 -19.73 -2.44
C THR A 37 -13.31 -18.63 -2.84
N PRO A 38 -14.38 -18.38 -2.07
CA PRO A 38 -15.20 -17.18 -2.24
C PRO A 38 -14.35 -15.91 -2.09
N THR A 39 -14.53 -14.91 -2.94
CA THR A 39 -13.72 -13.69 -2.88
C THR A 39 -14.42 -12.58 -2.11
N LYS A 40 -13.65 -11.81 -1.34
CA LYS A 40 -14.06 -10.52 -0.80
C LYS A 40 -13.25 -9.43 -1.53
N PRO A 41 -13.89 -8.37 -2.06
CA PRO A 41 -13.16 -7.31 -2.74
C PRO A 41 -12.05 -6.72 -1.87
N GLY A 42 -10.81 -6.72 -2.38
CA GLY A 42 -9.64 -6.18 -1.67
C GLY A 42 -8.95 -7.15 -0.71
N THR A 43 -9.31 -8.44 -0.69
CA THR A 43 -8.59 -9.46 0.08
C THR A 43 -7.76 -10.37 -0.80
N ALA A 44 -6.57 -10.74 -0.33
CA ALA A 44 -5.81 -11.86 -0.89
C ALA A 44 -6.40 -13.22 -0.49
N THR A 45 -7.37 -13.24 0.44
CA THR A 45 -8.09 -14.42 0.97
C THR A 45 -7.21 -15.34 1.82
N LEU A 46 -6.91 -16.56 1.37
CA LEU A 46 -6.29 -17.63 2.15
C LEU A 46 -4.86 -17.92 1.69
N PRO A 47 -3.99 -18.45 2.55
CA PRO A 47 -2.66 -18.89 2.16
C PRO A 47 -2.69 -19.98 1.10
N PHE A 48 -1.70 -19.95 0.22
CA PHE A 48 -1.43 -21.02 -0.72
C PHE A 48 -0.83 -22.24 0.00
N PHE A 49 -0.72 -23.36 -0.71
CA PHE A 49 -0.24 -24.62 -0.13
C PHE A 49 1.17 -24.50 0.46
N GLY A 50 1.34 -25.00 1.69
CA GLY A 50 2.61 -24.97 2.40
C GLY A 50 2.98 -23.61 3.01
N ILE A 51 2.19 -22.56 2.79
CA ILE A 51 2.45 -21.24 3.35
C ILE A 51 1.75 -21.12 4.70
N GLN A 52 2.49 -20.76 5.74
CA GLN A 52 1.99 -20.58 7.10
C GLN A 52 2.15 -19.11 7.54
N PRO A 53 1.27 -18.21 7.05
CA PRO A 53 1.30 -16.82 7.45
C PRO A 53 0.69 -16.65 8.84
N GLU A 54 1.22 -15.70 9.60
CA GLU A 54 0.64 -15.27 10.88
C GLU A 54 0.68 -13.75 10.98
N VAL A 55 -0.32 -13.18 11.64
CA VAL A 55 -0.37 -11.76 11.98
C VAL A 55 0.16 -11.60 13.40
N VAL A 56 1.22 -10.83 13.57
CA VAL A 56 1.88 -10.66 14.86
C VAL A 56 2.00 -9.19 15.28
N ASP A 57 2.09 -8.95 16.58
CA ASP A 57 2.37 -7.64 17.16
C ASP A 57 3.87 -7.27 17.06
N ASP A 58 4.23 -6.13 17.64
CA ASP A 58 5.62 -5.66 17.70
C ASP A 58 6.54 -6.58 18.53
N ALA A 59 5.99 -7.43 19.40
CA ALA A 59 6.72 -8.43 20.17
C ALA A 59 6.80 -9.80 19.47
N GLY A 60 6.26 -9.92 18.25
CA GLY A 60 6.26 -11.17 17.47
C GLY A 60 5.24 -12.21 17.93
N LYS A 61 4.26 -11.81 18.76
CA LYS A 61 3.18 -12.68 19.25
C LYS A 61 1.95 -12.56 18.36
N ALA A 62 1.24 -13.67 18.19
CA ALA A 62 0.00 -13.72 17.42
C ALA A 62 -1.04 -12.72 17.98
N VAL A 63 -1.69 -11.98 17.09
CA VAL A 63 -2.78 -11.06 17.46
C VAL A 63 -4.16 -11.70 17.25
N PRO A 64 -5.20 -11.24 17.96
CA PRO A 64 -6.57 -11.67 17.71
C PRO A 64 -7.03 -11.38 16.26
N LYS A 65 -8.06 -12.10 15.81
CA LYS A 65 -8.71 -11.80 14.52
C LYS A 65 -9.26 -10.37 14.52
N ASN A 66 -9.29 -9.75 13.35
CA ASN A 66 -9.61 -8.36 13.08
C ASN A 66 -8.64 -7.34 13.69
N THR A 67 -7.53 -7.77 14.27
CA THR A 67 -6.44 -6.88 14.68
C THR A 67 -5.39 -6.79 13.58
N GLY A 68 -4.94 -5.57 13.27
CA GLY A 68 -3.83 -5.35 12.34
C GLY A 68 -2.48 -5.65 12.99
N GLY A 69 -1.54 -6.15 12.21
CA GLY A 69 -0.19 -6.44 12.67
C GLY A 69 0.79 -6.68 11.53
N LYS A 70 1.96 -7.21 11.87
CA LYS A 70 3.02 -7.59 10.93
C LYS A 70 2.69 -8.94 10.31
N LEU A 71 2.87 -9.08 9.00
CA LEU A 71 2.78 -10.36 8.32
C LEU A 71 4.12 -11.09 8.39
N VAL A 72 4.13 -12.25 9.04
CA VAL A 72 5.27 -13.17 9.08
C VAL A 72 4.90 -14.51 8.47
N VAL A 73 5.90 -15.26 8.00
CA VAL A 73 5.75 -16.66 7.59
C VAL A 73 6.59 -17.52 8.54
N ARG A 74 5.91 -18.45 9.25
CA ARG A 74 6.53 -19.24 10.33
C ARG A 74 7.46 -20.35 9.86
N GLN A 75 7.30 -20.81 8.62
CA GLN A 75 8.09 -21.91 8.07
C GLN A 75 8.62 -21.56 6.66
N PRO A 76 9.83 -22.02 6.30
CA PRO A 76 10.33 -21.90 4.93
C PRO A 76 9.43 -22.64 3.92
N TRP A 77 9.42 -22.15 2.69
CA TRP A 77 8.69 -22.75 1.57
C TRP A 77 9.63 -23.03 0.38
N PRO A 78 9.22 -23.87 -0.59
CA PRO A 78 10.12 -24.34 -1.64
C PRO A 78 10.78 -23.22 -2.46
N SER A 79 10.01 -22.21 -2.87
CA SER A 79 10.48 -21.11 -3.73
C SER A 79 11.09 -19.92 -2.99
N MET A 80 11.28 -20.02 -1.67
CA MET A 80 11.85 -18.96 -0.85
C MET A 80 13.26 -18.57 -1.34
N LEU A 81 13.56 -17.27 -1.38
CA LEU A 81 14.92 -16.78 -1.62
C LEU A 81 15.94 -17.47 -0.70
N ARG A 82 17.17 -17.65 -1.20
CA ARG A 82 18.23 -18.33 -0.43
C ARG A 82 19.22 -17.38 0.23
N GLY A 83 19.19 -16.10 -0.12
CA GLY A 83 20.10 -15.08 0.40
C GLY A 83 20.14 -13.84 -0.47
N ILE A 84 20.99 -12.88 -0.09
CA ILE A 84 21.36 -11.73 -0.92
C ILE A 84 22.78 -11.98 -1.43
N TRP A 85 22.99 -11.79 -2.74
CA TRP A 85 24.28 -12.05 -3.38
C TRP A 85 25.40 -11.22 -2.75
N GLY A 86 26.45 -11.89 -2.27
CA GLY A 86 27.60 -11.26 -1.60
C GLY A 86 27.32 -10.66 -0.21
N ASP A 87 26.10 -10.76 0.31
CA ASP A 87 25.70 -10.10 1.57
C ASP A 87 24.78 -10.97 2.45
N PRO A 88 25.33 -12.04 3.07
CA PRO A 88 24.56 -12.92 3.95
C PRO A 88 24.10 -12.22 5.23
N LYS A 89 24.78 -11.17 5.69
CA LYS A 89 24.40 -10.42 6.89
C LYS A 89 23.10 -9.66 6.66
N ARG A 90 23.02 -8.93 5.55
CA ARG A 90 21.81 -8.20 5.17
C ARG A 90 20.61 -9.12 4.97
N PHE A 91 20.81 -10.35 4.49
CA PHE A 91 19.72 -11.33 4.39
C PHE A 91 19.10 -11.63 5.76
N VAL A 92 19.92 -11.87 6.78
CA VAL A 92 19.44 -12.11 8.15
C VAL A 92 18.80 -10.85 8.74
N GLU A 93 19.47 -9.72 8.61
CA GLU A 93 18.98 -8.43 9.14
C GLU A 93 17.64 -8.02 8.51
N THR A 94 17.46 -8.21 7.20
CA THR A 94 16.25 -7.76 6.51
C THR A 94 15.06 -8.66 6.80
N TYR A 95 15.25 -9.98 6.80
CA TYR A 95 14.12 -10.93 6.77
C TYR A 95 13.91 -11.74 8.05
N TRP A 96 14.90 -11.79 8.95
CA TRP A 96 14.87 -12.70 10.10
C TRP A 96 15.10 -12.02 11.46
N SER A 97 15.44 -10.74 11.47
CA SER A 97 15.76 -9.99 12.70
C SER A 97 14.52 -9.44 13.41
N GLU A 98 13.52 -8.99 12.63
CA GLU A 98 12.32 -8.32 13.15
C GLU A 98 11.49 -9.23 14.05
N VAL A 99 11.26 -10.47 13.60
CA VAL A 99 10.53 -11.50 14.37
C VAL A 99 11.38 -12.77 14.35
N LYS A 100 12.07 -13.01 15.46
CA LYS A 100 13.03 -14.11 15.59
C LYS A 100 12.37 -15.45 15.21
N GLY A 101 13.03 -16.18 14.31
CA GLY A 101 12.58 -17.51 13.86
C GLY A 101 11.45 -17.47 12.83
N SER A 102 11.17 -16.33 12.22
CA SER A 102 10.15 -16.21 11.17
C SER A 102 10.62 -15.28 10.06
N TYR A 103 10.18 -15.57 8.83
CA TYR A 103 10.41 -14.66 7.72
C TYR A 103 9.47 -13.47 7.85
N PHE A 104 10.04 -12.28 7.99
CA PHE A 104 9.31 -11.03 8.01
C PHE A 104 9.14 -10.49 6.60
N THR A 105 7.89 -10.29 6.20
CA THR A 105 7.55 -9.83 4.84
C THR A 105 7.76 -8.33 4.66
N GLY A 106 7.73 -7.55 5.75
CA GLY A 106 7.67 -6.09 5.69
C GLY A 106 6.29 -5.54 5.28
N ASP A 107 5.25 -6.38 5.25
CA ASP A 107 3.87 -5.97 5.02
C ASP A 107 3.05 -6.00 6.33
N GLY A 108 2.18 -4.99 6.46
CA GLY A 108 1.12 -4.92 7.43
C GLY A 108 -0.11 -5.66 6.91
N VAL A 109 -0.76 -6.40 7.79
CA VAL A 109 -1.88 -7.26 7.45
C VAL A 109 -2.91 -7.29 8.56
N ARG A 110 -4.16 -7.56 8.21
CA ARG A 110 -5.22 -7.91 9.16
C ARG A 110 -5.85 -9.21 8.70
N GLN A 111 -6.04 -10.15 9.63
CA GLN A 111 -6.79 -11.36 9.34
C GLN A 111 -8.21 -11.24 9.89
N ASP A 112 -9.22 -11.36 9.04
CA ASP A 112 -10.61 -11.24 9.49
C ASP A 112 -11.14 -12.52 10.17
N LYS A 113 -12.38 -12.45 10.63
CA LYS A 113 -13.07 -13.56 11.33
C LYS A 113 -13.20 -14.83 10.48
N ASP A 114 -13.22 -14.71 9.16
CA ASP A 114 -13.34 -15.84 8.23
C ASP A 114 -11.95 -16.35 7.80
N GLY A 115 -10.89 -15.82 8.43
CA GLY A 115 -9.50 -16.17 8.17
C GLY A 115 -8.87 -15.45 7.00
N TYR A 116 -9.57 -14.49 6.35
CA TYR A 116 -9.07 -13.85 5.14
C TYR A 116 -8.06 -12.78 5.48
N PHE A 117 -6.97 -12.76 4.72
CA PHE A 117 -5.89 -11.80 4.88
C PHE A 117 -6.15 -10.54 4.03
N TRP A 118 -6.19 -9.41 4.72
CA TRP A 118 -6.29 -8.07 4.18
C TRP A 118 -4.91 -7.42 4.24
N ILE A 119 -4.23 -7.36 3.09
CA ILE A 119 -2.92 -6.71 3.02
C ILE A 119 -3.14 -5.21 3.09
N VAL A 120 -2.67 -4.58 4.16
CA VAL A 120 -2.80 -3.14 4.39
C VAL A 120 -1.71 -2.38 3.61
N GLY A 121 -0.63 -3.06 3.23
CA GLY A 121 0.50 -2.50 2.52
C GLY A 121 1.76 -2.57 3.34
N ARG A 122 2.79 -1.86 2.89
CA ARG A 122 4.10 -1.83 3.51
C ARG A 122 4.04 -1.18 4.90
N ILE A 123 4.68 -1.78 5.90
CA ILE A 123 4.64 -1.26 7.28
C ILE A 123 5.48 0.01 7.43
N ASP A 124 6.51 0.16 6.59
CA ASP A 124 7.25 1.40 6.39
C ASP A 124 6.42 2.50 5.69
N ASP A 125 5.25 2.15 5.16
CA ASP A 125 4.24 3.08 4.64
C ASP A 125 3.03 3.24 5.59
N VAL A 126 3.09 2.73 6.83
CA VAL A 126 2.15 3.08 7.91
C VAL A 126 2.63 4.36 8.58
N LEU A 127 1.76 5.35 8.63
CA LEU A 127 2.07 6.69 9.14
C LEU A 127 1.57 6.84 10.58
N ASN A 128 2.33 7.57 11.40
CA ASN A 128 1.91 7.93 12.75
C ASN A 128 1.45 9.38 12.76
N VAL A 129 0.13 9.58 12.78
CA VAL A 129 -0.51 10.89 12.72
C VAL A 129 -1.18 11.15 14.06
N SER A 130 -0.58 12.01 14.88
CA SER A 130 -1.09 12.33 16.23
C SER A 130 -1.32 11.07 17.09
N GLY A 131 -0.39 10.12 17.06
CA GLY A 131 -0.47 8.85 17.80
C GLY A 131 -1.30 7.76 17.13
N HIS A 132 -1.99 8.05 16.02
CA HIS A 132 -2.80 7.07 15.28
C HIS A 132 -1.97 6.43 14.17
N ARG A 133 -1.98 5.10 14.09
CA ARG A 133 -1.35 4.35 12.99
C ARG A 133 -2.31 4.27 11.81
N ILE A 134 -1.99 4.97 10.74
CA ILE A 134 -2.84 5.08 9.54
C ILE A 134 -2.12 4.42 8.37
N GLY A 135 -2.76 3.42 7.76
CA GLY A 135 -2.25 2.77 6.56
C GLY A 135 -2.47 3.65 5.33
N THR A 136 -1.42 3.95 4.58
CA THR A 136 -1.52 4.75 3.34
C THR A 136 -2.47 4.13 2.33
N ALA A 137 -2.47 2.80 2.16
CA ALA A 137 -3.36 2.13 1.21
C ALA A 137 -4.85 2.29 1.56
N GLU A 138 -5.19 2.40 2.85
CA GLU A 138 -6.57 2.62 3.29
C GLU A 138 -7.06 3.99 2.83
N VAL A 139 -6.25 5.03 3.06
CA VAL A 139 -6.52 6.40 2.61
C VAL A 139 -6.56 6.49 1.08
N GLU A 140 -5.65 5.81 0.38
CA GLU A 140 -5.64 5.70 -1.09
C GLU A 140 -6.94 5.05 -1.59
N SER A 141 -7.39 3.96 -0.97
CA SER A 141 -8.64 3.27 -1.32
C SER A 141 -9.86 4.16 -1.10
N ALA A 142 -9.91 4.90 0.01
CA ALA A 142 -10.98 5.87 0.29
C ALA A 142 -11.00 6.99 -0.76
N LEU A 143 -9.83 7.53 -1.16
CA LEU A 143 -9.78 8.54 -2.23
C LEU A 143 -10.25 7.98 -3.58
N VAL A 144 -9.80 6.77 -3.95
CA VAL A 144 -10.16 6.11 -5.23
C VAL A 144 -11.62 5.67 -5.28
N SER A 145 -12.29 5.52 -4.12
CA SER A 145 -13.74 5.25 -4.09
C SER A 145 -14.57 6.49 -4.50
N HIS A 146 -13.97 7.68 -4.49
CA HIS A 146 -14.64 8.90 -4.95
C HIS A 146 -14.82 8.92 -6.48
N PRO A 147 -16.01 9.24 -7.02
CA PRO A 147 -16.30 9.14 -8.45
C PRO A 147 -15.38 9.95 -9.38
N LYS A 148 -14.81 11.05 -8.86
CA LYS A 148 -13.94 11.97 -9.62
C LYS A 148 -12.44 11.57 -9.62
N VAL A 149 -12.03 10.63 -8.77
CA VAL A 149 -10.62 10.22 -8.62
C VAL A 149 -10.32 9.02 -9.51
N ALA A 150 -9.21 9.08 -10.24
CA ALA A 150 -8.69 7.97 -11.04
C ALA A 150 -7.68 7.15 -10.23
N GLU A 151 -6.68 7.81 -9.67
CA GLU A 151 -5.61 7.21 -8.87
C GLU A 151 -5.23 8.12 -7.70
N ALA A 152 -4.72 7.51 -6.63
CA ALA A 152 -4.21 8.25 -5.48
C ALA A 152 -2.96 7.56 -4.92
N ALA A 153 -2.03 8.36 -4.41
CA ALA A 153 -0.90 7.91 -3.61
C ALA A 153 -0.79 8.78 -2.35
N VAL A 154 -0.60 8.16 -1.19
CA VAL A 154 -0.52 8.87 0.08
C VAL A 154 0.84 8.65 0.71
N VAL A 155 1.44 9.73 1.21
CA VAL A 155 2.73 9.71 1.90
C VAL A 155 2.69 10.59 3.13
N GLY A 156 3.56 10.29 4.08
CA GLY A 156 3.78 11.13 5.25
C GLY A 156 4.81 12.20 4.99
N ARG A 157 4.57 13.39 5.54
CA ARG A 157 5.54 14.46 5.67
C ARG A 157 5.77 14.77 7.15
N PRO A 158 7.00 15.08 7.60
CA PRO A 158 7.23 15.57 8.95
C PRO A 158 6.33 16.77 9.28
N ASP A 159 5.76 16.77 10.48
CA ASP A 159 4.89 17.83 11.00
C ASP A 159 5.18 18.05 12.48
N GLU A 160 5.39 19.30 12.90
CA GLU A 160 5.81 19.63 14.27
C GLU A 160 4.77 19.29 15.33
N ILE A 161 3.48 19.28 14.97
CA ILE A 161 2.38 19.08 15.91
C ILE A 161 1.93 17.61 15.86
N LYS A 162 1.76 17.06 14.66
CA LYS A 162 1.20 15.72 14.45
C LYS A 162 2.24 14.62 14.41
N GLY A 163 3.53 14.96 14.38
CA GLY A 163 4.62 14.05 14.05
C GLY A 163 4.71 13.79 12.55
N GLN A 164 3.62 13.32 11.95
CA GLN A 164 3.45 13.22 10.50
C GLN A 164 2.12 13.81 10.03
N ALA A 165 2.16 14.54 8.92
CA ALA A 165 1.02 15.01 8.17
C ALA A 165 0.79 14.13 6.93
N LEU A 166 -0.48 13.92 6.57
CA LEU A 166 -0.90 13.14 5.41
C LEU A 166 -0.91 14.01 4.15
N VAL A 167 -0.09 13.65 3.17
CA VAL A 167 -0.06 14.28 1.84
C VAL A 167 -0.56 13.28 0.80
N ALA A 168 -1.66 13.61 0.13
CA ALA A 168 -2.23 12.79 -0.94
C ALA A 168 -1.94 13.42 -2.30
N PHE A 169 -1.39 12.64 -3.21
CA PHE A 169 -1.26 12.96 -4.61
C PHE A 169 -2.41 12.29 -5.37
N VAL A 170 -3.21 13.08 -6.07
CA VAL A 170 -4.47 12.63 -6.67
C VAL A 170 -4.49 12.94 -8.15
N THR A 171 -4.71 11.90 -8.95
CA THR A 171 -5.01 12.02 -10.37
C THR A 171 -6.51 11.95 -10.57
N LEU A 172 -7.07 12.98 -11.22
CA LEU A 172 -8.50 13.09 -11.49
C LEU A 172 -8.87 12.39 -12.80
N LYS A 173 -10.13 11.99 -12.93
CA LYS A 173 -10.64 11.53 -14.23
C LYS A 173 -10.71 12.69 -15.21
N GLY A 174 -10.40 12.44 -16.49
CA GLY A 174 -10.03 13.46 -17.48
C GLY A 174 -11.01 14.61 -17.75
N SER A 175 -12.27 14.53 -17.33
CA SER A 175 -13.23 15.64 -17.44
C SER A 175 -13.31 16.55 -16.22
N VAL A 176 -12.61 16.22 -15.13
CA VAL A 176 -12.71 16.92 -13.85
C VAL A 176 -11.54 17.90 -13.69
N LYS A 177 -11.86 19.17 -13.44
CA LYS A 177 -10.85 20.20 -13.13
C LYS A 177 -10.58 20.27 -11.63
N ALA A 178 -9.29 20.33 -11.28
CA ALA A 178 -8.84 20.61 -9.92
C ALA A 178 -9.28 22.01 -9.46
N ASN A 179 -9.81 22.11 -8.25
CA ASN A 179 -10.09 23.38 -7.59
C ASN A 179 -10.14 23.19 -6.06
N ALA A 180 -10.21 24.29 -5.32
CA ALA A 180 -10.22 24.27 -3.85
C ALA A 180 -11.46 23.55 -3.26
N SER A 181 -12.62 23.67 -3.91
CA SER A 181 -13.85 23.00 -3.46
C SER A 181 -13.73 21.48 -3.58
N LEU A 182 -13.20 20.98 -4.69
CA LEU A 182 -12.93 19.55 -4.89
C LEU A 182 -11.90 19.03 -3.90
N ARG A 183 -10.92 19.84 -3.55
CA ARG A 183 -9.93 19.48 -2.52
C ARG A 183 -10.60 19.18 -1.18
N GLU A 184 -11.49 20.06 -0.74
CA GLU A 184 -12.23 19.88 0.50
C GLU A 184 -13.25 18.74 0.42
N GLU A 185 -13.93 18.58 -0.72
CA GLU A 185 -14.81 17.43 -1.00
C GLU A 185 -14.07 16.10 -0.79
N LEU A 186 -12.87 15.95 -1.35
CA LEU A 186 -12.06 14.74 -1.17
C LEU A 186 -11.58 14.53 0.27
N ARG A 187 -11.19 15.60 0.98
CA ARG A 187 -10.83 15.52 2.41
C ARG A 187 -12.01 15.03 3.25
N GLN A 188 -13.20 15.56 2.99
CA GLN A 188 -14.42 15.17 3.70
C GLN A 188 -14.82 13.74 3.39
N HIS A 189 -14.68 13.31 2.13
CA HIS A 189 -14.93 11.94 1.70
C HIS A 189 -14.07 10.94 2.47
N VAL A 190 -12.75 11.14 2.54
CA VAL A 190 -11.87 10.29 3.36
C VAL A 190 -12.27 10.30 4.84
N GLY A 191 -12.60 11.48 5.36
CA GLY A 191 -13.05 11.63 6.74
C GLY A 191 -14.34 10.86 7.06
N LYS A 192 -15.21 10.64 6.07
CA LYS A 192 -16.43 9.86 6.19
C LYS A 192 -16.18 8.35 6.09
N GLU A 193 -15.28 7.93 5.20
CA GLU A 193 -14.98 6.52 4.95
C GLU A 193 -14.15 5.88 6.07
N ILE A 194 -13.17 6.61 6.61
CA ILE A 194 -12.22 6.07 7.61
C ILE A 194 -12.39 6.76 8.96
N GLY A 195 -12.50 8.08 8.95
CA GLY A 195 -12.68 8.89 10.15
C GLY A 195 -11.89 10.21 10.12
N PRO A 196 -12.17 11.14 11.05
CA PRO A 196 -11.57 12.48 11.05
C PRO A 196 -10.05 12.50 11.10
N VAL A 197 -9.43 11.51 11.76
CA VAL A 197 -7.96 11.39 11.92
C VAL A 197 -7.24 11.05 10.61
N ALA A 198 -7.93 10.46 9.64
CA ALA A 198 -7.38 10.05 8.35
C ALA A 198 -7.54 11.10 7.24
N LYS A 199 -8.13 12.26 7.54
CA LYS A 199 -8.29 13.35 6.57
C LYS A 199 -6.91 13.82 6.09
N PRO A 200 -6.63 13.82 4.77
CA PRO A 200 -5.38 14.33 4.25
C PRO A 200 -5.18 15.80 4.63
N ASP A 201 -4.00 16.14 5.14
CA ASP A 201 -3.61 17.51 5.49
C ASP A 201 -3.39 18.35 4.23
N ASN A 202 -2.85 17.72 3.19
CA ASN A 202 -2.63 18.33 1.89
C ASN A 202 -3.05 17.36 0.77
N ILE A 203 -3.73 17.88 -0.25
CA ILE A 203 -4.06 17.14 -1.47
C ILE A 203 -3.47 17.91 -2.65
N ARG A 204 -2.53 17.28 -3.35
CA ARG A 204 -1.90 17.78 -4.57
C ARG A 204 -2.50 17.06 -5.75
N PHE A 205 -3.01 17.82 -6.72
CA PHE A 205 -3.52 17.24 -7.95
C PHE A 205 -2.35 17.04 -8.90
N ALA A 206 -2.36 15.93 -9.65
CA ALA A 206 -1.31 15.62 -10.60
C ALA A 206 -1.89 14.88 -11.81
N ASP A 207 -1.37 15.17 -13.00
CA ASP A 207 -1.81 14.48 -14.22
C ASP A 207 -1.49 13.00 -14.19
N ALA A 208 -0.37 12.62 -13.55
CA ALA A 208 0.05 11.24 -13.36
C ALA A 208 0.86 11.05 -12.06
N LEU A 209 0.94 9.81 -11.60
CA LEU A 209 1.79 9.40 -10.48
C LEU A 209 3.08 8.74 -10.99
N PRO A 210 4.23 8.95 -10.34
CA PRO A 210 5.50 8.39 -10.78
C PRO A 210 5.48 6.87 -10.56
N LYS A 211 5.55 6.11 -11.66
CA LYS A 211 5.51 4.64 -11.65
C LYS A 211 6.77 4.05 -12.27
N THR A 212 7.13 2.87 -11.79
CA THR A 212 8.09 2.00 -12.48
C THR A 212 7.44 1.39 -13.72
N ARG A 213 8.25 0.84 -14.64
CA ARG A 213 7.74 0.04 -15.79
C ARG A 213 6.88 -1.17 -15.41
N SER A 214 6.94 -1.61 -14.14
CA SER A 214 6.08 -2.67 -13.59
C SER A 214 4.80 -2.14 -12.95
N GLY A 215 4.51 -0.83 -13.08
CA GLY A 215 3.31 -0.17 -12.55
C GLY A 215 3.37 0.19 -11.07
N LYS A 216 4.51 0.00 -10.38
CA LYS A 216 4.62 0.32 -8.95
C LYS A 216 4.83 1.81 -8.75
N ILE A 217 4.00 2.42 -7.89
CA ILE A 217 4.15 3.83 -7.50
C ILE A 217 5.45 4.01 -6.71
N MET A 218 6.29 4.95 -7.14
CA MET A 218 7.55 5.28 -6.49
C MET A 218 7.35 6.23 -5.31
N ARG A 219 6.74 5.75 -4.21
CA ARG A 219 6.41 6.53 -3.01
C ARG A 219 7.58 7.28 -2.40
N ARG A 220 8.81 6.76 -2.52
CA ARG A 220 10.04 7.44 -2.09
C ARG A 220 10.17 8.86 -2.69
N LEU A 221 9.81 9.02 -3.96
CA LEU A 221 9.87 10.30 -4.66
C LEU A 221 8.80 11.26 -4.16
N LEU A 222 7.58 10.73 -4.00
CA LEU A 222 6.47 11.48 -3.43
C LEU A 222 6.77 11.95 -2.00
N LYS A 223 7.44 11.14 -1.16
CA LYS A 223 7.91 11.55 0.18
C LYS A 223 8.87 12.74 0.11
N GLN A 224 9.82 12.74 -0.83
CA GLN A 224 10.76 13.87 -1.02
C GLN A 224 10.05 15.15 -1.48
N ILE A 225 9.14 15.02 -2.46
CA ILE A 225 8.35 16.15 -2.99
C ILE A 225 7.42 16.71 -1.93
N ALA A 226 6.78 15.85 -1.13
CA ALA A 226 5.94 16.25 -0.01
C ALA A 226 6.76 17.05 1.01
N ALA A 227 7.99 16.62 1.33
CA ALA A 227 8.90 17.30 2.25
C ALA A 227 9.44 18.66 1.74
N GLY A 228 9.13 19.07 0.50
CA GLY A 228 9.60 20.34 -0.07
C GLY A 228 10.98 20.25 -0.73
N ASN A 229 11.48 19.04 -1.00
CA ASN A 229 12.75 18.89 -1.70
C ASN A 229 12.55 19.16 -3.19
N THR A 230 13.19 20.23 -3.69
CA THR A 230 13.15 20.62 -5.11
C THR A 230 14.00 19.73 -6.01
N GLN A 231 14.99 19.02 -5.45
CA GLN A 231 15.80 18.03 -6.16
C GLN A 231 15.50 16.63 -5.63
N VAL A 232 14.95 15.80 -6.51
CA VAL A 232 14.76 14.37 -6.23
C VAL A 232 16.11 13.68 -6.19
N GLN A 233 16.44 13.07 -5.05
CA GLN A 233 17.69 12.34 -4.84
C GLN A 233 17.46 10.84 -5.01
N GLY A 234 18.40 10.14 -5.65
CA GLY A 234 18.41 8.67 -5.81
C GLY A 234 18.08 8.19 -7.23
N ASP A 235 18.11 6.88 -7.44
CA ASP A 235 17.95 6.27 -8.76
C ASP A 235 16.52 6.46 -9.31
N THR A 236 16.43 6.96 -10.53
CA THR A 236 15.21 7.21 -11.32
C THR A 236 15.22 6.44 -12.66
N SER A 237 16.23 5.60 -12.91
CA SER A 237 16.41 4.86 -14.17
C SER A 237 15.26 3.89 -14.51
N THR A 238 14.47 3.51 -13.50
CA THR A 238 13.33 2.59 -13.64
C THR A 238 11.98 3.30 -13.83
N LEU A 239 11.95 4.64 -13.78
CA LEU A 239 10.73 5.39 -14.08
C LEU A 239 10.27 5.17 -15.51
N GLU A 240 8.96 5.11 -15.66
CA GLU A 240 8.32 5.16 -16.98
C GLU A 240 8.43 6.55 -17.60
N ASP A 241 8.14 7.60 -16.83
CA ASP A 241 8.17 8.99 -17.30
C ASP A 241 8.75 9.95 -16.25
N ILE A 242 9.92 10.50 -16.55
CA ILE A 242 10.65 11.43 -15.67
C ILE A 242 9.95 12.81 -15.61
N SER A 243 9.19 13.19 -16.64
CA SER A 243 8.55 14.51 -16.71
C SER A 243 7.50 14.71 -15.60
N VAL A 244 6.89 13.62 -15.12
CA VAL A 244 5.94 13.59 -14.01
C VAL A 244 6.54 14.18 -12.73
N ILE A 245 7.83 13.95 -12.47
CA ILE A 245 8.51 14.51 -11.29
C ILE A 245 8.57 16.03 -11.37
N ALA A 246 8.91 16.57 -12.54
CA ALA A 246 9.06 18.01 -12.73
C ALA A 246 7.73 18.76 -12.59
N GLN A 247 6.60 18.14 -12.94
CA GLN A 247 5.26 18.70 -12.70
C GLN A 247 4.92 18.68 -11.21
N LEU A 248 5.15 17.56 -10.53
CA LEU A 248 4.84 17.38 -9.11
C LEU A 248 5.64 18.31 -8.19
N SER A 249 6.86 18.70 -8.59
CA SER A 249 7.67 19.67 -7.86
C SER A 249 7.28 21.13 -8.11
N LYS A 250 6.47 21.42 -9.14
CA LYS A 250 6.00 22.78 -9.46
C LYS A 250 4.66 23.13 -8.82
N ASP A 251 3.82 22.14 -8.55
CA ASP A 251 2.54 22.29 -7.83
C ASP A 251 2.74 22.41 -6.31
N GLU A 252 3.60 23.35 -5.91
CA GLU A 252 3.46 24.01 -4.62
C GLU A 252 2.31 25.00 -4.77
N GLY A 253 1.14 24.59 -4.26
CA GLY A 253 -0.11 25.32 -4.43
C GLY A 253 -0.06 26.80 -4.06
#